data_AF-A0A950RZV2-F1
#
_entry.id   AF-A0A950RZV2-F1
#
_cell.length_a   1.000
_cell.length_b   1.000
_cell.length_c   1.000
_cell.angle_alpha   90.00
_cell.angle_beta   90.00
_cell.angle_gamma   90.00
#
_symmetry.space_group_name_H-M   'P 1'
#
loop_
_entity.id
_entity.type
_entity.pdbx_description
1 polymer ?
#
loop_
_entity_poly.entity_id
_entity_poly.type
_entity_poly.pdbx_seq_one_letter_code
_entity_poly.pdbx_strand_id
1 'polypeptide(L)'
;MRELRPIADWIASLELGHPTRVGLDGRSAAGKTTLADTLAEMVQSTLHRPVVRASIDDFHRPGHKFRSMRGEWTPQSYYDESYDYLAFR
;
A
#
# COMPACT_ATOMS: atom_id res chain seq x y z
N MET A 1 7.60 18.30 0.37
CA MET A 1 6.53 17.82 -0.54
C MET A 1 6.80 18.01 -2.04
N ARG A 2 7.73 18.87 -2.50
CA ARG A 2 8.07 18.97 -3.95
C ARG A 2 8.73 17.72 -4.54
N GLU A 3 9.37 16.90 -3.72
CA GLU A 3 10.21 15.77 -4.15
C GLU A 3 9.44 14.65 -4.85
N LEU A 4 8.15 14.48 -4.57
CA LEU A 4 7.32 13.43 -5.16
C LEU A 4 6.64 13.85 -6.47
N ARG A 5 6.72 15.13 -6.84
CA ARG A 5 6.05 15.65 -8.03
C ARG A 5 6.48 14.94 -9.32
N PRO A 6 7.77 14.67 -9.58
CA PRO A 6 8.17 13.92 -10.77
C PRO A 6 7.53 12.52 -10.84
N ILE A 7 7.34 11.87 -9.70
CA ILE A 7 6.71 10.54 -9.62
C ILE A 7 5.21 10.66 -9.91
N ALA A 8 4.53 11.65 -9.32
CA ALA A 8 3.12 11.90 -9.58
C ALA A 8 2.86 12.21 -11.05
N ASP A 9 3.67 13.10 -11.65
CA ASP A 9 3.56 13.48 -13.06
C ASP A 9 3.82 12.27 -13.99
N TRP A 10 4.79 11.42 -13.66
CA TRP A 10 5.05 10.18 -14.40
C TRP A 10 3.89 9.18 -14.32
N ILE A 11 3.31 8.96 -13.13
CA ILE A 11 2.11 8.12 -12.99
C ILE A 11 0.95 8.70 -13.81
N ALA A 12 0.83 10.03 -13.83
CA ALA A 12 -0.23 10.75 -14.54
C ALA A 12 -0.12 10.59 -16.06
N SER A 13 1.09 10.51 -16.60
CA SER A 13 1.35 10.41 -18.04
C SER A 13 1.18 9.00 -18.61
N LEU A 14 1.01 7.99 -17.75
CA LEU A 14 0.72 6.63 -18.18
C LEU A 14 -0.69 6.54 -18.77
N GLU A 15 -0.75 6.39 -20.10
CA GLU A 15 -1.96 6.11 -20.86
C GLU A 15 -2.14 4.60 -21.04
N LEU A 16 -2.71 3.98 -20.01
CA LEU A 16 -3.09 2.57 -20.06
C LEU A 16 -4.58 2.47 -20.41
N GLY A 17 -4.98 1.45 -21.18
CA GLY A 17 -6.40 1.18 -21.50
C GLY A 17 -7.25 0.75 -20.29
N HIS A 18 -6.71 0.88 -19.07
CA HIS A 18 -7.32 0.54 -17.79
C HIS A 18 -6.73 1.46 -16.70
N PRO A 19 -7.31 1.52 -15.49
CA PRO A 19 -6.74 2.30 -14.39
C PRO A 19 -5.29 1.91 -14.09
N THR A 20 -4.43 2.90 -13.89
CA THR A 20 -3.04 2.70 -13.46
C THR A 20 -3.01 2.16 -12.04
N ARG A 21 -2.33 1.02 -11.83
CA ARG A 21 -2.14 0.41 -10.51
C ARG A 21 -0.71 0.65 -10.07
N VAL A 22 -0.53 1.22 -8.88
CA VAL A 22 0.78 1.57 -8.33
C VAL A 22 0.96 0.83 -7.01
N GLY A 23 1.96 -0.06 -6.95
CA GLY A 23 2.36 -0.76 -5.73
C GLY A 23 3.46 0.00 -4.99
N LEU A 24 3.29 0.19 -3.68
CA LEU A 24 4.30 0.78 -2.80
C LEU A 24 4.74 -0.27 -1.78
N ASP A 25 5.94 -0.81 -1.98
CA ASP A 25 6.52 -1.86 -1.15
C ASP A 25 7.76 -1.37 -0.40
N GLY A 26 8.08 -2.03 0.71
CA GLY A 26 9.16 -1.67 1.61
C GLY A 26 8.93 -2.21 3.03
N ARG A 27 9.97 -2.17 3.86
CA ARG A 27 9.92 -2.73 5.22
C ARG A 27 8.88 -2.06 6.11
N SER A 28 8.50 -2.74 7.19
CA SER A 28 7.65 -2.15 8.23
C SER A 28 8.27 -0.85 8.76
N ALA A 29 7.43 0.13 9.07
CA ALA A 29 7.82 1.49 9.49
C ALA A 29 8.70 2.29 8.49
N ALA A 30 8.84 1.87 7.23
CA ALA A 30 9.59 2.61 6.21
C ALA A 30 8.89 3.88 5.68
N GLY A 31 7.73 4.27 6.24
CA GLY A 31 7.00 5.46 5.82
C GLY A 31 6.08 5.27 4.59
N LYS A 32 5.82 4.03 4.17
CA LYS A 32 4.98 3.72 2.99
C LYS A 32 3.58 4.32 3.05
N THR A 33 2.95 4.28 4.22
CA THR A 33 1.60 4.85 4.42
C THR A 33 1.61 6.35 4.14
N THR A 34 2.55 7.08 4.75
CA THR A 34 2.72 8.52 4.53
C THR A 34 3.04 8.85 3.08
N LEU A 35 3.92 8.07 2.44
CA LEU A 35 4.25 8.22 1.03
C LEU A 35 3.02 8.03 0.14
N ALA A 36 2.25 6.98 0.39
CA ALA A 36 1.08 6.62 -0.39
C ALA A 36 -0.02 7.69 -0.30
N ASP A 37 -0.26 8.21 0.90
CA ASP A 37 -1.29 9.23 1.13
C ASP A 37 -0.88 10.56 0.51
N THR A 38 0.40 10.95 0.66
CA THR A 38 0.93 12.16 0.00
C THR A 38 0.84 12.06 -1.53
N LEU A 39 1.24 10.92 -2.10
CA LEU A 39 1.21 10.71 -3.55
C LEU A 39 -0.24 10.71 -4.08
N ALA A 40 -1.16 10.07 -3.37
CA ALA A 40 -2.58 10.07 -3.72
C ALA A 40 -3.18 11.47 -3.70
N GLU A 41 -2.91 12.25 -2.65
CA GLU A 41 -3.34 13.64 -2.55
C GLU A 41 -2.80 14.48 -3.70
N MET A 42 -1.51 14.33 -4.07
CA MET A 42 -0.93 15.06 -5.19
C MET A 42 -1.58 14.70 -6.52
N VAL A 43 -1.80 13.41 -6.81
CA VAL A 43 -2.45 12.96 -8.05
C VAL A 43 -3.90 13.46 -8.13
N GLN A 44 -4.62 13.45 -7.01
CA GLN A 44 -6.01 13.89 -6.98
C GLN A 44 -6.14 15.42 -7.08
N SER A 45 -5.34 16.17 -6.33
CA SER A 45 -5.43 17.63 -6.24
C SER A 45 -4.78 18.36 -7.40
N THR A 46 -3.63 17.88 -7.87
CA THR A 46 -2.80 18.60 -8.85
C THR A 46 -3.06 18.14 -10.28
N LEU A 47 -3.40 16.87 -10.46
CA LEU A 47 -3.57 16.25 -11.77
C LEU A 47 -5.03 15.88 -12.06
N HIS A 48 -5.94 16.12 -11.09
CA HIS A 48 -7.38 15.89 -11.21
C HIS A 48 -7.76 14.47 -11.64
N ARG A 49 -6.92 13.47 -11.32
CA ARG A 49 -7.20 12.05 -11.59
C ARG A 49 -7.82 11.39 -10.35
N PRO A 50 -8.92 10.62 -10.48
CA PRO A 50 -9.47 9.86 -9.37
C PRO A 50 -8.45 8.83 -8.83
N VAL A 51 -8.36 8.72 -7.51
CA VAL A 51 -7.47 7.77 -6.83
C VAL A 51 -8.28 6.89 -5.89
N VAL A 52 -7.98 5.60 -5.89
CA VAL A 52 -8.48 4.63 -4.91
C VAL A 52 -7.28 4.12 -4.11
N ARG A 53 -7.39 4.16 -2.77
CA ARG A 53 -6.39 3.62 -1.85
C ARG A 53 -6.82 2.22 -1.41
N ALA A 54 -5.88 1.29 -1.49
CA ALA A 54 -5.97 -0.03 -0.88
C ALA A 54 -4.66 -0.31 -0.14
N SER A 55 -4.75 -0.93 1.04
CA SER A 55 -3.59 -1.41 1.79
C SER A 55 -3.77 -2.89 2.10
N ILE A 56 -2.69 -3.66 2.04
CA ILE A 56 -2.71 -5.05 2.53
C ILE A 56 -3.00 -5.11 4.03
N ASP A 57 -2.68 -4.04 4.77
CA ASP A 57 -2.97 -3.92 6.20
C ASP A 57 -4.47 -4.02 6.52
N ASP A 58 -5.34 -3.70 5.58
CA ASP A 58 -6.80 -3.81 5.72
C ASP A 58 -7.27 -5.28 5.70
N PHE A 59 -6.40 -6.21 5.32
CA PHE A 59 -6.68 -7.63 5.13
C PHE A 59 -5.97 -8.53 6.14
N HIS A 60 -5.64 -8.01 7.34
CA HIS A 60 -5.11 -8.83 8.42
C HIS A 60 -6.11 -9.92 8.84
N ARG A 61 -5.62 -11.14 9.04
CA ARG A 61 -6.45 -12.23 9.58
C ARG A 61 -6.83 -11.96 11.03
N PRO A 62 -8.07 -12.30 11.45
CA PRO A 62 -8.47 -12.21 12.84
C PRO A 62 -7.50 -12.95 13.76
N GLY A 63 -7.17 -12.32 14.90
CA GLY A 63 -6.32 -12.95 15.90
C GLY A 63 -4.81 -12.80 15.67
N HIS A 64 -4.35 -12.21 14.55
CA HIS A 64 -2.93 -12.00 14.25
C HIS A 64 -2.15 -11.40 15.43
N LYS A 65 -2.65 -10.32 16.03
CA LYS A 65 -2.03 -9.66 17.21
C LYS A 65 -1.87 -10.59 18.41
N PHE A 66 -2.83 -11.48 18.66
CA PHE A 66 -2.80 -12.40 19.81
C PHE A 66 -1.78 -13.51 19.64
N ARG A 67 -1.55 -13.97 18.40
CA ARG A 67 -0.49 -14.94 18.11
C ARG A 67 0.88 -14.35 18.43
N SER A 68 1.10 -13.05 18.13
CA SER A 68 2.39 -12.38 18.35
C SER A 68 2.77 -12.38 19.82
N MET A 69 1.77 -12.27 20.70
CA MET A 69 1.96 -12.29 22.15
C MET A 69 2.24 -13.68 22.72
N ARG A 70 1.95 -14.76 21.99
CA ARG A 70 2.18 -16.15 22.43
C ARG A 70 3.54 -16.72 22.03
N GLY A 71 4.37 -15.95 21.32
CA GLY A 71 5.68 -16.42 20.86
C GLY A 71 5.61 -17.46 19.72
N GLU A 72 4.43 -17.65 19.12
CA GLU A 72 4.17 -18.61 18.03
C GLU A 72 4.67 -18.10 16.66
N TRP A 73 5.57 -17.12 16.65
CA TRP A 73 5.92 -16.34 15.47
C TRP A 73 7.27 -16.72 14.90
N THR A 74 7.27 -17.08 13.62
CA THR A 74 8.45 -17.15 12.77
C THR A 74 8.31 -16.13 11.64
N PRO A 75 9.41 -15.72 10.98
CA PRO A 75 9.30 -14.89 9.79
C PRO A 75 8.40 -15.52 8.71
N GLN A 76 8.46 -16.83 8.55
CA GLN A 76 7.64 -17.54 7.56
C GLN A 76 6.16 -17.49 7.90
N SER A 77 5.77 -17.76 9.15
CA SER A 77 4.37 -17.64 9.56
C SER A 77 3.84 -16.20 9.48
N TYR A 78 4.71 -15.19 9.44
CA TYR A 78 4.32 -13.80 9.18
C TYR A 78 3.92 -13.55 7.75
N TYR A 79 4.67 -14.11 6.82
CA TYR A 79 4.28 -14.04 5.43
C TYR A 79 3.04 -14.91 5.16
N ASP A 80 2.96 -16.12 5.71
CA ASP A 80 1.92 -17.05 5.27
C ASP A 80 0.56 -16.83 5.94
N GLU A 81 0.55 -16.33 7.18
CA GLU A 81 -0.66 -16.38 8.03
C GLU A 81 -1.17 -15.02 8.49
N SER A 82 -0.42 -13.93 8.29
CA SER A 82 -0.83 -12.61 8.78
C SER A 82 -1.98 -12.00 8.01
N TYR A 83 -2.04 -12.25 6.70
CA TYR A 83 -2.95 -11.58 5.77
C TYR A 83 -3.83 -12.58 5.02
N ASP A 84 -5.01 -12.12 4.62
CA ASP A 84 -5.87 -12.83 3.69
C ASP A 84 -5.54 -12.39 2.25
N TYR A 85 -4.54 -13.03 1.67
CA TYR A 85 -4.12 -12.79 0.28
C TYR A 85 -5.18 -13.16 -0.76
N LEU A 86 -6.15 -14.01 -0.40
CA LEU A 86 -7.23 -14.36 -1.33
C LEU A 86 -8.26 -13.23 -1.40
N ALA A 87 -8.53 -12.58 -0.26
CA ALA A 87 -9.37 -11.38 -0.20
C ALA A 87 -8.67 -10.15 -0.81
N PHE A 88 -7.33 -10.06 -0.73
CA PHE A 88 -6.53 -9.00 -1.36
C PHE A 88 -6.11 -9.37 -2.80
N ARG A 89 -7.06 -9.39 -3.74
CA ARG A 89 -6.85 -9.76 -5.15
C ARG A 89 -7.51 -8.80 -6.14
#